data_AF-A0AAN7PNE4-F1
#
_entry.id   AF-A0AAN7PNE4-F1
#
_cell.length_a   1.000
_cell.length_b   1.000
_cell.length_c   1.000
_cell.angle_alpha   90.00
_cell.angle_beta   90.00
_cell.angle_gamma   90.00
#
_symmetry.space_group_name_H-M   'P 1'
#
loop_
_entity.id
_entity.type
_entity.pdbx_description
1 polymer ?
#
loop_
_entity_poly.entity_id
_entity_poly.type
_entity_poly.pdbx_seq_one_letter_code
_entity_poly.pdbx_strand_id
1 'polypeptide(L)'
;MKDGKKEQKEQVENWMKKDLNIEKTVVETRKLAERVMLVRMATFEDKLDVWKQKRRLRGTSIYLDDDMTRREIDIQNKIRYEASKMKGEGKNIKIGFLKV
;
A
#
# COMPACT_ATOMS: atom_id res chain seq x y z
N MET A 1 3.72 15.70 -24.12
CA MET A 1 3.89 14.49 -23.26
C MET A 1 3.91 14.80 -21.76
N LYS A 2 3.99 16.06 -21.29
CA LYS A 2 3.99 16.38 -19.84
C LYS A 2 2.59 16.32 -19.20
N ASP A 3 1.54 16.51 -20.00
CA ASP A 3 0.17 16.71 -19.51
C ASP A 3 -0.47 15.42 -18.97
N GLY A 4 -0.26 14.29 -19.65
CA GLY A 4 -0.86 13.01 -19.23
C GLY A 4 -0.32 12.45 -17.90
N LYS A 5 0.92 12.79 -17.50
CA LYS A 5 1.46 12.38 -16.18
C LYS A 5 0.84 13.18 -15.04
N LYS A 6 0.59 14.48 -15.27
CA LYS A 6 -0.05 15.35 -14.28
C LYS A 6 -1.49 14.91 -14.05
N GLU A 7 -2.21 14.62 -15.13
CA GLU A 7 -3.58 14.12 -15.10
C GLU A 7 -3.69 12.78 -14.36
N GLN A 8 -2.76 11.85 -14.58
CA GLN A 8 -2.74 10.56 -13.86
C GLN A 8 -2.53 10.72 -12.36
N LYS A 9 -1.68 11.66 -11.93
CA LYS A 9 -1.50 11.94 -10.49
C LYS A 9 -2.78 12.47 -9.87
N GLU A 10 -3.37 13.50 -10.48
CA GLU A 10 -4.61 14.10 -10.00
C GLU A 10 -5.75 13.07 -9.95
N GLN A 11 -5.84 12.16 -10.91
CA GLN A 11 -6.79 11.05 -10.88
C GLN A 11 -6.59 10.11 -9.68
N VAL A 12 -5.34 9.73 -9.39
CA VAL A 12 -5.02 8.85 -8.25
C VAL A 12 -5.28 9.56 -6.92
N GLU A 13 -4.91 10.82 -6.79
CA GLU A 13 -5.15 11.61 -5.58
C GLU A 13 -6.66 11.80 -5.33
N ASN A 14 -7.43 12.11 -6.37
CA ASN A 14 -8.89 12.20 -6.30
C ASN A 14 -9.53 10.85 -5.92
N TRP A 15 -9.03 9.75 -6.49
CA TRP A 15 -9.47 8.41 -6.12
C TRP A 15 -9.18 8.11 -4.64
N MET A 16 -7.98 8.39 -4.15
CA MET A 16 -7.63 8.22 -2.73
C MET A 16 -8.54 9.06 -1.82
N LYS A 17 -8.82 10.30 -2.22
CA LYS A 17 -9.70 11.19 -1.45
C LYS A 17 -11.14 10.68 -1.41
N LYS A 18 -11.67 10.23 -2.54
CA LYS A 18 -13.07 9.78 -2.65
C LYS A 18 -13.31 8.40 -2.06
N ASP A 19 -12.49 7.42 -2.42
CA ASP A 19 -12.76 6.01 -2.13
C ASP A 19 -12.08 5.56 -0.83
N LEU A 20 -10.89 6.10 -0.55
CA LEU A 20 -10.14 5.76 0.66
C LEU A 20 -10.34 6.79 1.79
N ASN A 21 -10.91 7.96 1.50
CA ASN A 21 -11.02 9.10 2.42
C ASN A 21 -9.65 9.50 3.00
N ILE A 22 -8.65 9.55 2.11
CA ILE A 22 -7.28 9.91 2.44
C ILE A 22 -6.82 11.03 1.50
N GLU A 23 -6.25 12.08 2.06
CA GLU A 23 -5.62 13.16 1.30
C GLU A 23 -4.11 13.06 1.45
N LYS A 24 -3.43 12.59 0.40
CA LYS A 24 -1.99 12.34 0.38
C LYS A 24 -1.40 12.69 -0.98
N THR A 25 -0.15 13.13 -0.96
CA THR A 25 0.56 13.57 -2.16
C THR A 25 1.22 12.42 -2.88
N VAL A 26 0.99 12.33 -4.19
CA VAL A 26 1.62 11.36 -5.08
C VAL A 26 2.82 11.98 -5.79
N VAL A 27 4.01 11.43 -5.53
CA VAL A 27 5.27 11.92 -6.13
C VAL A 27 5.39 11.48 -7.58
N GLU A 28 4.94 10.28 -7.92
CA GLU A 28 5.02 9.76 -9.28
C GLU A 28 3.96 8.69 -9.52
N THR A 29 3.43 8.67 -10.74
CA THR A 29 2.61 7.58 -11.26
C THR A 29 3.25 7.04 -12.54
N ARG A 30 3.21 5.72 -12.70
CA ARG A 30 3.66 5.05 -13.92
C ARG A 30 2.69 3.93 -14.27
N LYS A 31 2.06 4.03 -15.44
CA LYS A 31 1.27 2.94 -16.00
C LYS A 31 2.21 1.81 -16.43
N LEU A 32 2.02 0.61 -15.88
CA LEU A 32 2.80 -0.59 -16.22
C LEU A 32 2.06 -1.48 -17.22
N ALA A 33 0.74 -1.57 -17.10
CA ALA A 33 -0.14 -2.27 -18.02
C ALA A 33 -1.49 -1.55 -18.11
N GLU A 34 -2.42 -2.04 -18.93
CA GLU A 34 -3.74 -1.43 -19.11
C GLU A 34 -4.47 -1.17 -17.78
N ARG A 35 -4.38 -2.14 -16.85
CA ARG A 35 -5.04 -2.14 -15.54
C ARG A 35 -4.08 -2.09 -14.35
N VAL A 36 -2.79 -1.81 -14.58
CA VAL A 36 -1.76 -1.80 -13.53
C VAL A 36 -1.04 -0.47 -13.53
N MET A 37 -1.03 0.19 -12.37
CA MET A 37 -0.35 1.46 -12.15
C MET A 37 0.55 1.36 -10.92
N LEU A 38 1.80 1.76 -11.09
CA LEU A 38 2.75 1.96 -9.99
C LEU A 38 2.60 3.39 -9.48
N VAL A 39 2.46 3.53 -8.16
CA VAL A 39 2.28 4.82 -7.48
C VAL A 39 3.37 4.98 -6.44
N ARG A 40 4.16 6.05 -6.56
CA ARG A 40 5.18 6.44 -5.58
C ARG A 40 4.63 7.52 -4.67
N MET A 41 4.51 7.19 -3.38
CA MET A 41 4.10 8.12 -2.33
C MET A 41 5.26 9.03 -1.91
N ALA A 42 4.95 10.18 -1.31
CA ALA A 42 5.95 11.11 -0.78
C ALA A 42 6.74 10.53 0.39
N THR A 43 6.05 9.89 1.33
CA THR A 43 6.67 9.25 2.50
C THR A 43 6.21 7.81 2.66
N PHE A 44 6.95 7.06 3.46
CA PHE A 44 6.59 5.69 3.82
C PHE A 44 5.32 5.67 4.69
N GLU A 45 5.17 6.65 5.58
CA GLU A 45 3.98 6.85 6.41
C GLU A 45 2.72 7.04 5.54
N ASP A 46 2.82 7.82 4.46
CA ASP A 46 1.71 8.02 3.53
C ASP A 46 1.32 6.73 2.82
N LYS A 47 2.31 5.92 2.40
CA LYS A 47 2.07 4.58 1.87
C LYS A 47 1.36 3.71 2.90
N LEU A 48 1.79 3.71 4.16
CA LEU A 48 1.16 2.94 5.23
C LEU A 48 -0.29 3.37 5.48
N ASP A 49 -0.59 4.67 5.43
CA ASP A 49 -1.96 5.17 5.63
C ASP A 49 -2.89 4.67 4.52
N VAL A 50 -2.44 4.71 3.26
CA VAL A 50 -3.16 4.11 2.12
C VAL A 50 -3.39 2.62 2.35
N TRP A 51 -2.37 1.89 2.81
CA TRP A 51 -2.47 0.47 3.13
C TRP A 51 -3.45 0.15 4.24
N LYS A 52 -3.53 0.96 5.30
CA LYS A 52 -4.52 0.79 6.39
C LYS A 52 -5.95 0.86 5.87
N GLN A 53 -6.20 1.64 4.81
CA GLN A 53 -7.52 1.75 4.20
C GLN A 53 -7.81 0.67 3.15
N LYS A 54 -6.89 -0.26 2.86
CA LYS A 54 -7.11 -1.38 1.91
C LYS A 54 -8.39 -2.17 2.18
N ARG A 55 -8.86 -2.24 3.44
CA ARG A 55 -10.14 -2.88 3.79
C ARG A 55 -11.35 -2.25 3.10
N ARG A 56 -11.30 -0.95 2.79
CA ARG A 56 -12.36 -0.22 2.08
C ARG A 56 -12.50 -0.66 0.62
N LEU A 57 -11.46 -1.30 0.06
CA LEU A 57 -11.47 -1.83 -1.30
C LEU A 57 -12.06 -3.24 -1.40
N ARG A 58 -12.51 -3.84 -0.29
CA ARG A 58 -13.18 -5.14 -0.35
C ARG A 58 -14.49 -5.03 -1.13
N GLY A 59 -14.64 -5.85 -2.16
CA GLY A 59 -15.82 -5.85 -3.04
C GLY A 59 -15.71 -4.90 -4.23
N THR A 60 -14.59 -4.16 -4.38
CA THR A 60 -14.32 -3.38 -5.60
C THR A 60 -13.38 -4.16 -6.54
N SER A 61 -13.19 -3.64 -7.75
CA SER A 61 -12.25 -4.18 -8.75
C SER A 61 -10.82 -3.62 -8.61
N ILE A 62 -10.54 -2.87 -7.54
CA ILE A 62 -9.25 -2.20 -7.33
C ILE A 62 -8.48 -2.92 -6.21
N TYR A 63 -7.22 -3.24 -6.49
CA TYR A 63 -6.34 -3.94 -5.56
C TYR A 63 -5.08 -3.11 -5.31
N LEU A 64 -4.65 -3.07 -4.05
CA LEU A 64 -3.35 -2.55 -3.65
C LEU A 64 -2.41 -3.72 -3.43
N ASP A 65 -1.33 -3.77 -4.21
CA ASP A 65 -0.25 -4.74 -4.04
C ASP A 65 1.03 -4.04 -3.60
N ASP A 66 1.86 -4.73 -2.82
CA ASP A 66 3.13 -4.19 -2.37
C ASP A 66 4.22 -4.68 -3.33
N ASP A 67 5.03 -3.76 -3.82
CA ASP A 67 6.22 -4.12 -4.61
C ASP A 67 7.32 -4.56 -3.64
N MET A 68 7.09 -5.71 -2.99
CA MET A 68 8.07 -6.35 -2.13
C MET A 68 9.03 -7.16 -2.99
N THR A 69 10.32 -6.91 -2.82
CA THR A 69 11.35 -7.80 -3.33
C THR A 69 11.27 -9.17 -2.64
N ARG A 70 11.79 -10.23 -3.28
CA ARG A 70 11.81 -11.59 -2.69
C ARG A 70 12.39 -11.61 -1.26
N ARG A 71 13.44 -10.83 -1.03
CA ARG A 71 14.07 -10.69 0.29
C ARG A 71 13.13 -10.07 1.33
N GLU A 72 12.35 -9.07 0.95
CA GLU A 72 11.37 -8.44 1.84
C GLU A 72 10.20 -9.36 2.13
N ILE A 73 9.75 -10.16 1.15
CA ILE A 73 8.75 -11.21 1.34
C ILE A 73 9.22 -12.22 2.39
N ASP A 74 10.45 -12.70 2.28
CA ASP A 74 11.02 -13.67 3.22
C ASP A 74 11.10 -13.11 4.65
N ILE A 75 11.54 -11.86 4.79
CA ILE A 75 11.59 -11.17 6.08
C ILE A 75 10.18 -10.99 6.64
N GLN A 76 9.21 -10.55 5.83
CA GLN A 76 7.82 -10.35 6.25
C GLN A 76 7.16 -11.68 6.66
N ASN A 77 7.47 -12.78 5.98
CA ASN A 77 6.98 -14.12 6.34
C ASN A 77 7.57 -14.58 7.67
N LYS A 78 8.86 -14.35 7.92
CA LYS A 78 9.50 -14.68 9.20
C LYS A 78 8.90 -13.87 10.36
N ILE A 79 8.67 -12.58 10.14
CA ILE A 79 7.98 -11.69 11.10
C ILE A 79 6.58 -12.21 11.41
N ARG A 80 5.81 -12.63 10.39
CA ARG A 80 4.46 -13.20 10.58
C ARG A 80 4.49 -14.49 11.39
N TYR A 81 5.45 -15.36 11.10
CA TYR A 81 5.62 -16.62 11.82
C TYR A 81 5.92 -16.39 13.31
N GLU A 82 6.89 -15.52 13.62
CA GLU A 82 7.25 -15.20 15.01
C GLU A 82 6.10 -14.47 15.75
N ALA A 83 5.43 -13.53 15.09
CA ALA A 83 4.27 -12.87 15.67
C ALA A 83 3.11 -13.85 15.94
N SER A 84 2.94 -14.90 15.13
CA SER A 84 1.96 -15.95 15.37
C SER A 84 2.28 -16.77 16.62
N LYS A 85 3.55 -17.10 16.86
CA LYS A 85 3.99 -17.78 18.09
C LYS A 85 3.69 -16.95 19.32
N MET A 86 4.09 -15.68 19.30
CA MET A 86 3.88 -14.76 20.42
C MET A 86 2.39 -14.51 20.71
N LYS A 87 1.53 -14.49 19.68
CA LYS A 87 0.07 -14.45 19.87
C LYS A 87 -0.47 -15.72 20.50
N GLY A 88 0.08 -16.89 20.15
CA GLY A 88 -0.22 -18.16 20.82
C GLY A 88 0.15 -18.16 22.30
N GLU A 89 1.16 -17.38 22.69
CA GLU A 89 1.54 -17.13 24.10
C GLU A 89 0.65 -16.06 24.78
N GLY A 90 -0.40 -15.58 24.13
CA GLY A 90 -1.32 -14.57 24.67
C GLY A 90 -0.84 -13.11 24.53
N LYS A 91 0.26 -12.85 23.81
CA LYS A 91 0.75 -11.47 23.59
C LYS A 91 -0.04 -10.77 22.48
N ASN A 92 -0.36 -9.51 22.71
CA ASN A 92 -1.14 -8.71 21.75
C ASN A 92 -0.20 -7.97 20.78
N ILE A 93 0.06 -8.55 19.60
CA ILE A 93 1.07 -8.07 18.65
C ILE A 93 0.45 -7.49 17.37
N LYS A 94 0.97 -6.34 16.93
CA LYS A 94 0.61 -5.68 15.67
C LYS A 94 1.77 -5.73 14.66
N ILE A 95 1.61 -6.57 13.65
CA ILE A 95 2.59 -6.71 12.57
C ILE A 95 2.54 -5.49 11.64
N GLY A 96 3.67 -4.82 11.49
CA GLY A 96 3.91 -3.80 10.46
C GLY A 96 4.72 -4.35 9.28
N PHE A 97 5.04 -3.48 8.32
CA PHE A 97 6.01 -3.79 7.27
C PHE A 97 7.42 -3.86 7.87
N LEU A 98 8.07 -5.02 7.74
CA LEU A 98 9.39 -5.34 8.29
C LEU A 98 9.58 -5.11 9.80
N LYS A 99 8.49 -5.02 10.58
CA LYS A 99 8.54 -4.89 12.05
C LYS A 99 7.37 -5.59 12.76
N VAL A 100 7.64 -6.01 14.01
CA VAL A 100 6.69 -6.63 14.97
C VAL A 100 6.36 -5.63 16.07
#